data_AF-A0A661FVH2-F1
#
_entry.id   AF-A0A661FVH2-F1
#
_cell.length_a   1.000
_cell.length_b   1.000
_cell.length_c   1.000
_cell.angle_alpha   90.00
_cell.angle_beta   90.00
_cell.angle_gamma   90.00
#
_symmetry.space_group_name_H-M   'P 1'
#
loop_
_entity.id
_entity.type
_entity.pdbx_description
1 polymer ?
#
loop_
_entity_poly.entity_id
_entity_poly.type
_entity_poly.pdbx_seq_one_letter_code
_entity_poly.pdbx_strand_id
1 'polypeptide(L)'
;MTVMLDTNTCIYAMKGSAGFTPRVALIDCGISIIVMGELEYGVARSVRVEQNRAALIAFLNSVRLYSLEPETAMHYGRIRARLAEQGQLIGNNDMWIAAHALSIDASLITHNTAEFSRVPNLSIDSWMKD
;
A
#
# COMPACT_ATOMS: atom_id res chain seq x y z
N MET A 1 -6.40 4.86 -15.02
CA MET A 1 -6.44 5.19 -13.58
C MET A 1 -5.50 4.23 -12.89
N THR A 2 -4.49 4.75 -12.18
CA THR A 2 -3.50 3.91 -11.50
C THR A 2 -4.09 3.45 -10.16
N VAL A 3 -3.97 2.16 -9.86
CA VAL A 3 -4.44 1.59 -8.59
C VAL A 3 -3.23 1.07 -7.83
N MET A 4 -3.04 1.54 -6.60
CA MET A 4 -1.96 1.08 -5.73
C MET A 4 -2.52 0.39 -4.50
N LEU A 5 -1.98 -0.77 -4.13
CA LEU A 5 -2.43 -1.54 -2.97
C LEU A 5 -1.53 -1.22 -1.77
N ASP A 6 -2.12 -1.01 -0.58
CA ASP A 6 -1.39 -0.98 0.67
C ASP A 6 -0.97 -2.39 1.13
N THR A 7 -0.17 -2.46 2.19
CA THR A 7 0.37 -3.72 2.71
C THR A 7 -0.70 -4.67 3.21
N ASN A 8 -1.71 -4.16 3.92
CA ASN A 8 -2.80 -4.99 4.43
C ASN A 8 -3.60 -5.61 3.28
N THR A 9 -3.91 -4.83 2.25
CA THR A 9 -4.61 -5.27 1.04
C THR A 9 -3.81 -6.36 0.31
N CYS A 10 -2.49 -6.20 0.19
CA CYS A 10 -1.62 -7.22 -0.39
C CYS A 10 -1.68 -8.54 0.41
N ILE A 11 -1.66 -8.47 1.75
CA ILE A 11 -1.75 -9.64 2.62
C ILE A 11 -3.08 -10.37 2.42
N TYR A 12 -4.20 -9.64 2.31
CA TYR A 12 -5.52 -10.24 2.05
C TYR A 12 -5.58 -10.91 0.67
N ALA A 13 -5.05 -10.25 -0.36
CA ALA A 13 -4.96 -10.81 -1.71
C ALA A 13 -4.15 -12.11 -1.72
N MET A 14 -2.99 -12.13 -1.08
CA MET A 14 -2.13 -13.32 -0.98
C MET A 14 -2.77 -14.49 -0.23
N LYS A 15 -3.58 -14.20 0.80
CA LYS A 15 -4.25 -15.22 1.61
C LYS A 15 -5.55 -15.73 0.99
N GLY A 16 -6.04 -15.11 -0.09
CA GLY A 16 -7.36 -15.40 -0.64
C GLY A 16 -8.46 -15.19 0.41
N SER A 17 -8.33 -14.14 1.23
CA SER A 17 -9.22 -13.92 2.36
C SER A 17 -10.67 -13.71 1.93
N ALA A 18 -11.59 -14.34 2.66
CA ALA A 18 -13.01 -14.16 2.44
C ALA A 18 -13.39 -12.67 2.56
N GLY A 19 -14.14 -12.17 1.58
CA GLY A 19 -14.57 -10.77 1.54
C GLY A 19 -13.67 -9.85 0.70
N PHE A 20 -12.44 -10.24 0.39
CA PHE A 20 -11.59 -9.49 -0.55
C PHE A 20 -12.11 -9.67 -1.97
N THR A 21 -12.63 -8.60 -2.56
CA THR A 21 -13.25 -8.61 -3.90
C THR A 21 -12.62 -7.51 -4.76
N PRO A 22 -11.54 -7.81 -5.51
CA PRO A 22 -10.87 -6.81 -6.31
C PRO A 22 -11.77 -6.32 -7.44
N ARG A 23 -11.84 -5.00 -7.64
CA ARG A 23 -12.67 -4.37 -8.68
C ARG A 23 -12.01 -4.35 -10.06
N VAL A 24 -10.69 -4.54 -10.09
CA VAL A 24 -9.86 -4.70 -11.30
C VAL A 24 -8.91 -5.88 -11.11
N ALA A 25 -8.33 -6.38 -12.20
CA ALA A 25 -7.35 -7.46 -12.10
C ALA A 25 -6.09 -6.98 -11.35
N LEU A 26 -5.47 -7.87 -10.55
CA LEU A 26 -4.26 -7.53 -9.80
C LEU A 26 -3.11 -7.08 -10.71
N ILE A 27 -3.04 -7.60 -11.94
CA ILE A 27 -2.00 -7.25 -12.92
C ILE A 27 -2.10 -5.79 -13.40
N ASP A 28 -3.29 -5.19 -13.25
CA ASP A 28 -3.54 -3.78 -13.53
C ASP A 28 -3.34 -2.90 -12.28
N CYS A 29 -3.05 -3.51 -11.13
CA CYS A 29 -2.68 -2.82 -9.89
C CYS A 29 -1.15 -2.75 -9.78
N GLY A 30 -0.68 -1.91 -8.86
CA GLY A 30 0.70 -1.96 -8.41
C GLY A 30 0.85 -1.77 -6.91
N ILE A 31 2.09 -1.88 -6.45
CA ILE A 31 2.48 -1.67 -5.06
C ILE A 31 3.68 -0.74 -5.00
N SER A 32 3.78 0.01 -3.91
CA SER A 32 4.98 0.76 -3.59
C SER A 32 6.13 -0.19 -3.21
N ILE A 33 7.37 0.16 -3.54
CA ILE A 33 8.56 -0.53 -3.01
C ILE A 33 8.58 -0.59 -1.48
N ILE A 34 7.94 0.36 -0.80
CA ILE A 34 7.78 0.35 0.67
C ILE A 34 6.89 -0.81 1.11
N VAL A 35 5.77 -1.04 0.42
CA VAL A 35 4.88 -2.18 0.66
C VAL A 35 5.63 -3.49 0.43
N MET A 36 6.42 -3.58 -0.65
CA MET A 36 7.28 -4.75 -0.89
C MET A 36 8.24 -4.98 0.28
N GLY A 37 8.86 -3.93 0.82
CA GLY A 37 9.73 -4.02 2.00
C GLY A 37 9.01 -4.55 3.24
N GLU A 38 7.77 -4.13 3.49
CA GLU A 38 6.96 -4.64 4.61
C GLU A 38 6.58 -6.12 4.43
N LEU A 39 6.26 -6.53 3.20
CA LEU A 39 5.99 -7.93 2.87
C LEU A 39 7.25 -8.80 3.06
N GLU A 40 8.42 -8.33 2.60
CA GLU A 40 9.70 -9.01 2.80
C GLU A 40 10.06 -9.16 4.27
N TYR A 41 9.83 -8.11 5.07
CA TYR A 41 9.97 -8.18 6.52
C TYR A 41 9.04 -9.24 7.14
N GLY A 42 7.79 -9.33 6.65
CA GLY A 42 6.84 -10.36 7.06
C GLY A 42 7.31 -11.78 6.73
N VAL A 43 7.95 -11.99 5.58
CA VAL A 43 8.58 -13.27 5.20
C VAL A 43 9.73 -13.60 6.15
N ALA A 44 10.65 -12.66 6.36
CA ALA A 44 11.84 -12.83 7.19
C ALA A 44 11.51 -13.16 8.66
N ARG A 45 10.37 -12.69 9.17
CA ARG A 45 9.89 -12.98 10.53
C ARG A 45 9.06 -14.27 10.66
N SER A 46 8.67 -14.88 9.54
CA SER A 46 7.78 -16.03 9.57
C SER A 46 8.46 -17.29 10.07
N VAL A 47 7.71 -18.13 10.78
CA VAL A 47 8.14 -19.52 11.07
C VAL A 47 8.05 -20.43 9.83
N ARG A 48 7.34 -19.99 8.78
CA ARG A 48 7.17 -20.71 7.50
C ARG A 48 7.79 -19.91 6.35
N VAL A 49 9.09 -19.64 6.45
CA VAL A 49 9.83 -18.77 5.52
C VAL A 49 9.66 -19.21 4.07
N GLU A 50 9.96 -20.48 3.74
CA GLU A 50 9.90 -20.98 2.35
C GLU A 50 8.49 -20.86 1.74
N GLN A 51 7.46 -21.22 2.49
CA GLN A 51 6.06 -21.11 2.04
C GLN A 51 5.69 -19.65 1.78
N ASN A 52 6.03 -18.75 2.70
CA ASN A 52 5.69 -17.33 2.56
C ASN A 52 6.52 -16.66 1.46
N ARG A 53 7.77 -17.08 1.26
CA ARG A 53 8.63 -16.62 0.17
C ARG A 53 8.04 -17.00 -1.19
N ALA A 54 7.62 -18.25 -1.35
CA ALA A 54 6.96 -18.71 -2.58
C ALA A 54 5.65 -17.93 -2.85
N ALA A 55 4.84 -17.69 -1.82
CA ALA A 55 3.62 -16.89 -1.94
C ALA A 55 3.92 -15.44 -2.34
N LEU A 56 4.94 -14.81 -1.74
CA LEU A 56 5.35 -13.45 -2.09
C LEU A 56 5.82 -13.37 -3.55
N ILE A 57 6.66 -14.30 -4.00
CA ILE A 57 7.13 -14.34 -5.40
C ILE A 57 5.95 -14.48 -6.36
N ALA A 58 5.01 -15.38 -6.08
CA ALA A 58 3.80 -15.56 -6.89
C ALA A 58 2.97 -14.26 -6.95
N PHE A 59 2.81 -13.57 -5.82
CA PHE A 59 2.08 -12.32 -5.75
C PHE A 59 2.78 -11.17 -6.49
N LEU A 60 4.10 -11.02 -6.35
CA LEU A 60 4.86 -9.97 -7.05
C LEU A 60 4.82 -10.13 -8.58
N ASN A 61 4.65 -11.36 -9.09
CA ASN A 61 4.42 -11.60 -10.52
C ASN A 61 3.00 -11.22 -10.98
N SER A 62 2.09 -10.92 -10.05
CA SER A 62 0.69 -10.58 -10.32
C SER A 62 0.38 -9.09 -10.18
N VAL A 63 1.35 -8.24 -9.82
CA VAL A 63 1.18 -6.80 -9.62
C VAL A 63 2.37 -6.04 -10.20
N ARG A 64 2.20 -4.74 -10.48
CA ARG A 64 3.30 -3.85 -10.85
C ARG A 64 4.06 -3.39 -9.61
N LEU A 65 5.38 -3.23 -9.71
CA LEU A 65 6.20 -2.63 -8.66
C LEU A 65 6.56 -1.19 -9.05
N TYR A 66 6.27 -0.22 -8.18
CA TYR A 66 6.66 1.17 -8.35
C TYR A 66 7.86 1.51 -7.48
N SER A 67 8.89 2.09 -8.09
CA SER A 67 10.05 2.68 -7.41
C SER A 67 9.72 4.09 -6.92
N LEU A 68 10.37 4.53 -5.85
CA LEU A 68 10.24 5.91 -5.39
C LEU A 68 11.04 6.85 -6.29
N GLU A 69 10.40 7.95 -6.70
CA GLU A 69 11.03 9.04 -7.41
C GLU A 69 11.15 10.29 -6.51
N PRO A 70 12.00 11.27 -6.83
CA PRO A 70 12.16 12.48 -6.02
C PRO A 70 10.87 13.22 -5.69
N GLU A 71 9.89 13.18 -6.60
CA GLU A 71 8.55 13.75 -6.40
C GLU A 71 7.85 13.16 -5.17
N THR A 72 8.02 11.87 -4.89
CA THR A 72 7.45 11.23 -3.70
C THR A 72 7.97 11.88 -2.41
N ALA A 73 9.26 12.24 -2.35
CA ALA A 73 9.83 12.92 -1.18
C ALA A 73 9.23 14.32 -0.98
N MET A 74 8.89 15.03 -2.06
CA MET A 74 8.20 16.32 -2.00
C MET A 74 6.79 16.18 -1.43
N HIS A 75 6.03 15.16 -1.88
CA HIS A 75 4.72 14.86 -1.31
C HIS A 75 4.82 14.47 0.17
N TYR A 76 5.77 13.60 0.53
CA TYR A 76 6.01 13.17 1.90
C TYR A 76 6.21 14.36 2.86
N GLY A 77 7.12 15.29 2.50
CA GLY A 77 7.41 16.44 3.36
C GLY A 77 6.19 17.33 3.61
N ARG A 78 5.39 17.58 2.57
CA ARG A 78 4.16 18.37 2.66
C ARG A 78 3.10 17.69 3.53
N ILE A 79 2.87 16.38 3.32
CA ILE A 79 1.91 15.60 4.09
C ILE A 79 2.31 15.57 5.56
N ARG A 80 3.58 15.25 5.84
CA ARG A 80 4.10 15.13 7.20
C ARG A 80 3.98 16.43 7.98
N ALA A 81 4.40 17.54 7.39
CA ALA A 81 4.31 18.86 8.02
C ALA A 81 2.85 19.19 8.38
N ARG A 82 1.94 19.03 7.43
CA ARG A 82 0.52 19.31 7.64
C ARG A 82 -0.11 18.42 8.71
N LEU A 83 0.11 17.11 8.66
CA LEU A 83 -0.46 16.20 9.66
C LEU A 83 0.16 16.40 11.05
N ALA A 84 1.43 16.81 11.13
CA ALA A 84 2.08 17.16 12.39
C ALA A 84 1.43 18.40 13.03
N GLU A 85 1.20 19.45 12.26
CA GLU A 85 0.50 20.67 12.72
C GLU A 85 -0.90 20.36 13.27
N GLN A 86 -1.56 19.34 12.72
CA GLN A 86 -2.90 18.92 13.13
C GLN A 86 -2.90 17.89 14.27
N GLY A 87 -1.75 17.38 14.70
CA GLY A 87 -1.66 16.28 15.67
C GLY A 87 -2.25 14.95 15.17
N GLN A 88 -2.25 14.76 13.84
CA GLN A 88 -2.95 13.67 13.15
C GLN A 88 -2.01 12.78 12.33
N LEU A 89 -0.75 12.66 12.76
CA LEU A 89 0.22 11.79 12.09
C LEU A 89 -0.31 10.36 11.91
N ILE A 90 0.01 9.80 10.74
CA ILE A 90 -0.20 8.39 10.41
C ILE A 90 1.12 7.63 10.54
N GLY A 91 1.08 6.30 10.41
CA GLY A 91 2.27 5.45 10.42
C GLY A 91 3.38 5.93 9.48
N ASN A 92 4.65 5.72 9.86
CA ASN A 92 5.80 6.20 9.09
C ASN A 92 5.85 5.64 7.66
N ASN A 93 5.59 4.34 7.50
CA ASN A 93 5.54 3.71 6.18
C ASN A 93 4.26 4.09 5.43
N ASP A 94 3.12 4.15 6.12
CA ASP A 94 1.85 4.64 5.54
C ASP A 94 2.00 6.05 4.98
N MET A 95 2.79 6.91 5.62
CA MET A 95 3.10 8.24 5.11
C MET A 95 3.87 8.21 3.80
N TRP A 96 4.84 7.30 3.64
CA TRP A 96 5.52 7.09 2.36
C TRP A 96 4.61 6.46 1.31
N ILE A 97 3.75 5.52 1.69
CA ILE A 97 2.78 4.89 0.79
C ILE A 97 1.79 5.93 0.27
N ALA A 98 1.24 6.77 1.14
CA ALA A 98 0.35 7.87 0.78
C ALA A 98 1.04 8.90 -0.13
N ALA A 99 2.28 9.27 0.19
CA ALA A 99 3.07 10.16 -0.63
C ALA A 99 3.35 9.58 -2.02
N HIS A 100 3.63 8.27 -2.09
CA HIS A 100 3.90 7.58 -3.35
C HIS A 100 2.63 7.49 -4.21
N ALA A 101 1.48 7.20 -3.60
CA ALA A 101 0.19 7.19 -4.30
C ALA A 101 -0.08 8.55 -4.96
N LEU A 102 0.13 9.64 -4.21
CA LEU A 102 -0.06 10.99 -4.71
C LEU A 102 0.91 11.37 -5.82
N SER A 103 2.19 10.96 -5.75
CA SER A 103 3.18 11.31 -6.78
C SER A 103 2.92 10.64 -8.12
N ILE A 104 2.14 9.56 -8.16
CA ILE A 104 1.81 8.83 -9.41
C ILE A 104 0.32 8.90 -9.77
N ASP A 105 -0.43 9.80 -9.11
CA ASP A 105 -1.88 9.98 -9.28
C ASP A 105 -2.66 8.65 -9.17
N ALA A 106 -2.33 7.86 -8.14
CA ALA A 106 -2.97 6.57 -7.88
C ALA A 106 -4.08 6.65 -6.83
N SER A 107 -5.13 5.85 -7.04
CA SER A 107 -6.08 5.50 -5.98
C SER A 107 -5.47 4.41 -5.11
N LEU A 108 -5.36 4.69 -3.81
CA LEU A 108 -4.84 3.75 -2.81
C LEU A 108 -5.97 2.83 -2.31
N ILE A 109 -5.81 1.53 -2.50
CA ILE A 109 -6.68 0.53 -1.91
C ILE A 109 -6.15 0.18 -0.52
N THR A 110 -6.98 0.39 0.49
CA THR A 110 -6.59 0.19 1.89
C THR A 110 -7.77 -0.25 2.76
N HIS A 111 -7.45 -0.95 3.85
CA HIS A 111 -8.38 -1.21 4.95
C HIS A 111 -8.18 -0.27 6.14
N ASN A 112 -7.13 0.55 6.12
CA ASN A 112 -6.88 1.57 7.13
C ASN A 112 -7.44 2.93 6.68
N THR A 113 -8.67 2.94 6.16
CA THR A 113 -9.29 4.13 5.54
C THR A 113 -9.34 5.32 6.49
N ALA A 114 -9.52 5.09 7.80
CA ALA A 114 -9.58 6.13 8.82
C ALA A 114 -8.24 6.86 9.05
N GLU A 115 -7.11 6.19 8.84
CA GLU A 115 -5.80 6.86 8.87
C GLU A 115 -5.52 7.56 7.55
N PHE A 116 -5.66 6.85 6.43
CA PHE A 116 -5.34 7.42 5.12
C PHE A 116 -6.26 8.57 4.71
N SER A 117 -7.51 8.63 5.20
CA SER A 117 -8.43 9.74 4.95
C SER A 117 -7.95 11.08 5.54
N ARG A 118 -6.96 11.07 6.43
CA ARG A 118 -6.34 12.29 6.97
C ARG A 118 -5.44 12.96 5.93
N VAL A 119 -4.92 12.20 4.97
CA VAL A 119 -4.02 12.71 3.92
C VAL A 119 -4.85 13.49 2.90
N PRO A 120 -4.61 14.79 2.71
CA PRO A 120 -5.37 15.58 1.75
C PRO A 120 -5.14 15.12 0.31
N ASN A 121 -6.19 15.15 -0.50
CA ASN A 121 -6.19 14.81 -1.93
C ASN A 121 -5.84 13.35 -2.25
N LEU A 122 -5.64 12.49 -1.25
CA LEU A 122 -5.40 11.07 -1.47
C LEU A 122 -6.73 10.39 -1.83
N SER A 123 -6.83 9.86 -3.04
CA SER A 123 -7.95 8.99 -3.43
C SER A 123 -7.79 7.65 -2.71
N ILE A 124 -8.78 7.26 -1.91
CA ILE A 124 -8.81 5.98 -1.20
C ILE A 124 -10.06 5.17 -1.58
N ASP A 125 -9.94 3.85 -1.60
CA ASP A 125 -11.05 2.91 -1.77
C ASP A 125 -10.76 1.62 -0.96
N SER A 126 -11.80 0.82 -0.70
CA SER A 126 -11.68 -0.46 -0.01
C SER A 126 -12.33 -1.56 -0.83
N TRP A 127 -11.65 -2.71 -0.91
CA TRP A 127 -12.12 -3.90 -1.60
C TRP A 127 -12.53 -5.03 -0.65
N MET A 128 -12.64 -4.74 0.65
CA MET A 128 -13.26 -5.67 1.59
C MET A 128 -14.77 -5.38 1.66
N LYS A 129 -15.56 -6.44 1.75
CA LYS A 129 -16.99 -6.32 2.08
C LYS A 129 -17.13 -5.79 3.50
N ASP A 130 -18.08 -4.86 3.67
CA ASP A 130 -18.57 -4.39 4.97
C ASP A 130 -19.22 -5.54 5.77
#